data_AF-V5GKA8-F1
#
_entry.id   AF-V5GKA8-F1
#
_cell.length_a   1.000
_cell.length_b   1.000
_cell.length_c   1.000
_cell.angle_alpha   90.00
_cell.angle_beta   90.00
_cell.angle_gamma   90.00
#
_symmetry.space_group_name_H-M   'P 1'
#
loop_
_entity.id
_entity.type
_entity.pdbx_description
1 polymer ?
#
loop_
_entity_poly.entity_id
_entity_poly.type
_entity_poly.pdbx_seq_one_letter_code
_entity_poly.pdbx_strand_id
1 'polypeptide(L)'
;LIEITEKTSILEVKKLVEKDINIPAPQQTLVLFGKTLQDDKLVEDYPKIKDGTKLYVAIKKPESLNTVLNRFLRKYYSEDQCKLIVDEFMRNFQSKVDTLSLDDLERIAKSELGE
;
A
#
# COMPACT_ATOMS: atom_id res chain seq x y z
N LEU A 1 -19.82 -5.25 7.48
CA LEU A 1 -20.19 -6.35 6.55
C LEU A 1 -20.31 -5.71 5.18
N ILE A 2 -19.58 -6.22 4.19
CA ILE A 2 -19.59 -5.65 2.84
C ILE A 2 -20.60 -6.44 2.01
N GLU A 3 -21.56 -5.76 1.43
CA GLU A 3 -22.53 -6.35 0.51
C GLU A 3 -21.88 -6.52 -0.86
N ILE A 4 -21.79 -7.76 -1.33
CA ILE A 4 -21.22 -8.11 -2.63
C ILE A 4 -22.20 -9.00 -3.39
N THR A 5 -22.27 -8.81 -4.70
CA THR A 5 -23.10 -9.63 -5.59
C THR A 5 -22.22 -10.64 -6.32
N GLU A 6 -22.78 -11.75 -6.78
CA GLU A 6 -22.05 -12.79 -7.53
C GLU A 6 -21.34 -12.23 -8.78
N LYS A 7 -21.92 -11.18 -9.38
CA LYS A 7 -21.40 -10.46 -10.55
C LYS A 7 -20.35 -9.39 -10.22
N THR A 8 -20.04 -9.18 -8.94
CA THR A 8 -19.05 -8.19 -8.52
C THR A 8 -17.64 -8.74 -8.78
N SER A 9 -16.77 -7.94 -9.38
CA SER A 9 -15.36 -8.29 -9.56
C SER A 9 -14.61 -8.24 -8.23
N ILE A 10 -13.58 -9.07 -8.07
CA ILE A 10 -12.70 -9.03 -6.89
C ILE A 10 -12.07 -7.65 -6.71
N LEU A 11 -11.76 -6.94 -7.82
CA LEU A 11 -11.30 -5.56 -7.77
C LEU A 11 -12.29 -4.60 -7.10
N GLU A 12 -13.59 -4.71 -7.41
CA GLU A 12 -14.64 -3.90 -6.79
C GLU A 12 -14.78 -4.22 -5.30
N VAL A 13 -14.66 -5.50 -4.93
CA VAL A 13 -14.60 -5.91 -3.51
C VAL A 13 -13.42 -5.24 -2.80
N LYS A 14 -12.23 -5.19 -3.40
CA LYS A 14 -11.08 -4.48 -2.83
C LYS A 14 -11.32 -2.98 -2.67
N LYS A 15 -12.03 -2.33 -3.60
CA LYS A 15 -12.41 -0.92 -3.47
C LYS A 15 -13.41 -0.68 -2.33
N LEU A 16 -14.35 -1.61 -2.12
CA LEU A 16 -15.26 -1.53 -0.98
C LEU A 16 -14.50 -1.70 0.34
N VAL A 17 -13.57 -2.66 0.39
CA VAL A 17 -12.67 -2.85 1.54
C VAL A 17 -11.80 -1.61 1.75
N GLU A 18 -11.28 -0.99 0.69
CA GLU A 18 -10.47 0.24 0.76
C GLU A 18 -11.20 1.36 1.48
N LYS A 19 -12.50 1.55 1.22
CA LYS A 19 -13.32 2.55 1.92
C LYS A 19 -13.51 2.24 3.41
N ASP A 20 -13.57 0.96 3.77
CA ASP A 20 -13.82 0.51 5.15
C ASP A 20 -12.56 0.58 6.02
N ILE A 21 -11.40 0.16 5.49
CA ILE A 21 -10.14 0.08 6.25
C ILE A 21 -9.11 1.16 5.89
N ASN A 22 -9.41 2.02 4.92
CA ASN A 22 -8.54 3.09 4.43
C ASN A 22 -7.18 2.62 3.87
N ILE A 23 -7.14 1.42 3.27
CA ILE A 23 -5.92 0.86 2.66
C ILE A 23 -6.16 0.71 1.16
N PRO A 24 -5.27 1.20 0.29
CA PRO A 24 -5.50 1.18 -1.15
C PRO A 24 -5.59 -0.25 -1.71
N ALA A 25 -6.55 -0.49 -2.62
CA ALA A 25 -6.80 -1.76 -3.30
C ALA A 25 -5.55 -2.46 -3.86
N PRO A 26 -4.55 -1.77 -4.48
CA PRO A 26 -3.31 -2.44 -4.93
C PRO A 26 -2.44 -2.99 -3.79
N GLN A 27 -2.57 -2.46 -2.57
CA GLN A 27 -1.91 -3.00 -1.38
C GLN A 27 -2.69 -4.18 -0.77
N GLN A 28 -3.94 -4.41 -1.19
CA GLN A 28 -4.77 -5.48 -0.68
C GLN A 28 -4.67 -6.76 -1.52
N THR A 29 -4.53 -7.89 -0.84
CA THR A 29 -4.66 -9.22 -1.43
C THR A 29 -5.75 -9.97 -0.68
N LEU A 30 -6.87 -10.24 -1.36
CA LEU A 30 -7.95 -11.03 -0.79
C LEU A 30 -7.59 -12.51 -0.79
N VAL A 31 -7.76 -13.18 0.35
CA VAL A 31 -7.39 -14.57 0.56
C VAL A 31 -8.59 -15.34 1.11
N LEU A 32 -8.90 -16.45 0.45
CA LEU A 32 -9.98 -17.37 0.82
C LEU A 32 -9.40 -18.79 0.96
N PHE A 33 -9.51 -19.39 2.15
CA PHE A 33 -8.97 -20.74 2.44
C PHE A 33 -7.51 -20.93 1.98
N GLY A 34 -6.66 -19.91 2.19
CA GLY A 34 -5.26 -19.93 1.77
C GLY A 34 -5.03 -19.70 0.27
N LYS A 35 -6.06 -19.43 -0.54
CA LYS A 35 -5.95 -19.08 -1.95
C LYS A 35 -6.18 -17.59 -2.17
N THR A 36 -5.30 -16.95 -2.94
CA THR A 36 -5.43 -15.55 -3.33
C THR A 36 -6.47 -15.39 -4.44
N LEU A 37 -7.40 -14.45 -4.26
CA LEU A 37 -8.37 -14.09 -5.28
C LEU A 37 -7.72 -13.16 -6.32
N GLN A 38 -8.07 -13.36 -7.59
CA GLN A 38 -7.53 -12.60 -8.71
C GLN A 38 -8.46 -11.42 -9.02
N ASP A 39 -7.90 -10.26 -9.29
CA ASP A 39 -8.66 -9.03 -9.55
C ASP A 39 -9.58 -9.11 -10.77
N ASP A 40 -9.13 -9.83 -11.80
CA ASP A 40 -9.84 -10.06 -13.06
C ASP A 40 -11.01 -11.06 -12.97
N LYS A 41 -11.17 -11.71 -11.81
CA LYS A 41 -12.20 -12.72 -11.59
C LYS A 41 -13.43 -12.14 -10.91
N LEU A 42 -14.57 -12.76 -11.15
CA LEU A 42 -15.82 -12.42 -10.47
C LEU A 42 -15.94 -13.24 -9.18
N VAL A 43 -16.82 -12.80 -8.28
CA VAL A 43 -17.15 -13.57 -7.07
C VAL A 43 -17.74 -14.94 -7.44
N GLU A 44 -18.54 -15.02 -8.51
CA GLU A 44 -19.10 -16.28 -9.01
C GLU A 44 -18.06 -17.32 -9.50
N ASP A 45 -16.88 -16.87 -9.98
CA ASP A 45 -15.78 -17.78 -10.32
C ASP A 45 -15.24 -18.54 -9.08
N TYR A 46 -15.60 -18.08 -7.87
CA TYR A 46 -15.23 -18.68 -6.61
C TYR A 46 -16.45 -19.25 -5.88
N PRO A 47 -16.90 -20.48 -6.20
CA PRO A 47 -18.12 -21.10 -5.64
C PRO A 47 -18.08 -21.34 -4.11
N LYS A 48 -16.93 -21.09 -3.48
CA LYS A 48 -16.73 -21.16 -2.03
C LYS A 48 -17.08 -19.85 -1.31
N ILE A 49 -17.23 -18.75 -2.06
CA ILE A 49 -17.69 -17.47 -1.52
C ILE A 49 -19.22 -17.53 -1.48
N LYS A 50 -19.76 -17.69 -0.28
CA LYS A 50 -21.20 -17.65 0.01
C LYS A 50 -21.49 -16.63 1.09
N ASP A 51 -22.76 -16.34 1.32
CA ASP A 51 -23.19 -15.53 2.46
C ASP A 51 -22.55 -16.02 3.77
N GLY A 52 -22.05 -15.08 4.57
CA GLY A 52 -21.34 -15.36 5.82
C GLY A 52 -19.90 -15.89 5.68
N THR A 53 -19.37 -16.03 4.47
CA THR A 53 -17.98 -16.49 4.27
C THR A 53 -16.97 -15.43 4.72
N LYS A 54 -16.03 -15.81 5.58
CA LYS A 54 -14.95 -14.93 6.02
C LYS A 54 -13.83 -14.87 4.97
N LEU A 55 -13.58 -13.67 4.46
CA LEU A 55 -12.43 -13.36 3.62
C LEU A 55 -11.33 -12.74 4.47
N TYR A 56 -10.08 -13.09 4.18
CA TYR A 56 -8.92 -12.47 4.80
C TYR A 56 -8.33 -11.43 3.85
N VAL A 57 -7.95 -10.28 4.38
CA VAL A 57 -7.26 -9.22 3.62
C VAL A 57 -5.80 -9.24 4.05
N ALA A 58 -4.92 -9.65 3.15
CA ALA A 58 -3.48 -9.54 3.35
C ALA A 58 -3.01 -8.18 2.80
N ILE A 59 -2.31 -7.41 3.64
CA ILE A 59 -1.83 -6.06 3.30
C ILE A 59 -0.36 -6.13 2.93
N LYS A 60 -0.03 -5.76 1.69
CA LYS A 60 1.34 -5.52 1.25
C LYS A 60 1.73 -4.11 1.66
N LYS A 61 2.65 -4.02 2.63
CA LYS A 61 3.23 -2.73 3.00
C LYS A 61 3.96 -2.14 1.78
N PRO A 62 3.82 -0.83 1.52
CA PRO A 62 4.63 -0.18 0.49
C PRO A 62 6.11 -0.37 0.83
N GLU A 63 6.94 -0.44 -0.22
CA GLU A 63 8.38 -0.47 -0.02
C GLU A 63 8.82 0.78 0.73
N SER A 64 9.67 0.61 1.75
CA SER A 64 10.21 1.75 2.47
C SER A 64 11.10 2.59 1.55
N LEU A 65 11.15 3.90 1.77
CA LEU A 65 12.05 4.79 1.04
C LEU A 65 13.49 4.29 1.10
N ASN A 66 13.91 3.75 2.25
CA ASN A 66 15.23 3.13 2.44
C ASN A 66 15.47 1.96 1.47
N THR A 67 14.47 1.10 1.24
CA THR A 67 14.55 -0.02 0.29
C THR A 67 14.71 0.50 -1.14
N VAL A 68 13.92 1.52 -1.50
CA VAL A 68 13.96 2.14 -2.82
C VAL A 68 15.32 2.79 -3.06
N LEU A 69 15.79 3.62 -2.12
CA LEU A 69 17.10 4.28 -2.20
C LEU A 69 18.24 3.26 -2.28
N ASN A 70 18.23 2.21 -1.46
CA ASN A 70 19.24 1.16 -1.53
C ASN A 70 19.25 0.47 -2.90
N ARG A 71 18.07 0.16 -3.47
CA ARG A 71 17.97 -0.43 -4.81
C ARG A 71 18.57 0.48 -5.89
N PHE A 72 18.33 1.79 -5.82
CA PHE A 72 18.89 2.75 -6.75
C PHE A 72 20.41 2.92 -6.59
N LEU A 73 20.88 3.09 -5.36
CA LEU A 73 22.28 3.36 -5.04
C LEU A 73 23.19 2.16 -5.33
N ARG A 74 22.70 0.93 -5.18
CA ARG A 74 23.45 -0.30 -5.53
C ARG A 74 23.88 -0.39 -6.99
N LYS A 75 23.32 0.42 -7.88
CA LYS A 75 23.77 0.52 -9.28
C LYS A 75 25.12 1.25 -9.41
N TYR A 76 25.52 2.01 -8.38
CA TYR A 76 26.67 2.92 -8.42
C TYR A 76 27.64 2.74 -7.25
N TYR A 77 27.18 2.21 -6.11
CA TYR A 77 27.93 2.14 -4.86
C TYR A 77 27.92 0.72 -4.27
N SER A 78 28.91 0.41 -3.42
CA SER A 78 28.92 -0.84 -2.64
C SER A 78 27.84 -0.84 -1.56
N GLU A 79 27.56 -2.00 -0.98
CA GLU A 79 26.54 -2.16 0.06
C GLU A 79 26.81 -1.27 1.29
N ASP A 80 28.06 -1.21 1.76
CA ASP A 80 28.45 -0.36 2.89
C ASP A 80 28.26 1.13 2.57
N GLN A 81 28.62 1.56 1.36
CA GLN A 81 28.45 2.94 0.92
C GLN A 81 26.96 3.30 0.78
N CYS A 82 26.14 2.39 0.23
CA CYS A 82 24.68 2.58 0.16
C CYS A 82 24.10 2.78 1.54
N LYS A 83 24.51 1.96 2.52
CA LYS A 83 24.02 2.06 3.89
C LYS A 83 24.36 3.41 4.51
N LEU A 84 25.61 3.89 4.36
CA LEU A 84 26.04 5.20 4.86
C LEU A 84 25.25 6.35 4.23
N ILE A 85 25.11 6.34 2.90
CA ILE A 85 24.37 7.37 2.16
C ILE A 85 22.90 7.41 2.60
N VAL A 86 22.26 6.24 2.72
CA VAL A 86 20.85 6.15 3.13
C VAL A 86 20.67 6.61 4.58
N ASP A 87 21.56 6.22 5.50
CA ASP A 87 21.46 6.64 6.91
C ASP A 87 21.58 8.16 7.06
N GLU A 88 22.58 8.76 6.43
CA GLU A 88 22.79 10.21 6.47
C GLU A 88 21.64 10.98 5.79
N PHE A 89 21.15 10.48 4.65
CA PHE A 89 19.99 11.05 3.99
C PHE A 89 18.75 11.02 4.91
N MET A 90 18.44 9.86 5.50
CA MET A 90 17.27 9.70 6.36
C MET A 90 17.39 10.54 7.63
N ARG A 91 18.59 10.67 8.20
CA ARG A 91 18.85 11.56 9.34
C ARG A 91 18.57 13.02 9.01
N ASN A 92 19.09 13.50 7.87
CA ASN A 92 18.87 14.87 7.42
C ASN A 92 17.39 15.11 7.10
N PHE A 93 16.76 14.16 6.39
CA PHE A 93 15.33 14.21 6.08
C PHE A 93 14.49 14.32 7.35
N GLN A 94 14.73 13.47 8.35
CA GLN A 94 14.01 13.48 9.62
C GLN A 94 14.20 14.81 10.35
N SER A 95 15.45 15.29 10.47
CA SER A 95 15.74 16.58 11.09
C SER A 95 15.02 17.73 10.39
N LYS A 96 14.89 17.68 9.06
CA LYS A 96 14.18 18.70 8.30
C LYS A 96 12.67 18.61 8.53
N VAL A 97 12.09 17.41 8.51
CA VAL A 97 10.66 17.19 8.77
C VAL A 97 10.29 17.64 10.18
N ASP A 98 11.12 17.36 11.18
CA ASP A 98 10.87 17.76 12.57
C ASP A 98 10.88 19.29 12.77
N THR A 99 11.51 20.04 11.86
CA THR A 99 11.50 21.51 11.90
C THR A 99 10.29 22.15 11.22
N LEU A 100 9.46 21.37 10.52
CA LEU A 100 8.29 21.88 9.82
C LEU A 100 7.10 22.03 10.77
N SER A 101 6.41 23.17 10.69
CA SER A 101 5.15 23.36 11.38
C SER A 101 4.01 22.61 10.68
N LEU A 102 2.86 22.44 11.37
CA LEU A 102 1.66 21.87 10.75
C LEU A 102 1.19 22.68 9.53
N ASP A 103 1.38 24.01 9.54
CA ASP A 103 1.04 24.89 8.43
C ASP A 103 1.97 24.66 7.23
N ASP A 104 3.27 24.48 7.48
CA ASP A 104 4.22 24.12 6.44
C ASP A 104 3.91 22.75 5.82
N LEU A 105 3.56 21.76 6.65
CA LEU A 105 3.17 20.43 6.19
C LEU A 105 1.89 20.48 5.37
N GLU A 106 0.89 21.27 5.78
CA GLU A 106 -0.34 21.45 5.02
C GLU A 106 -0.07 22.15 3.68
N ARG A 107 0.77 23.19 3.67
CA ARG A 107 1.17 23.89 2.45
C ARG A 107 1.88 22.95 1.47
N ILE A 108 2.79 22.11 1.96
CA ILE A 108 3.48 21.09 1.15
C ILE A 108 2.47 20.07 0.59
N ALA A 109 1.53 19.59 1.41
CA ALA A 109 0.52 18.65 0.95
C ALA A 109 -0.36 19.25 -0.16
N LYS A 110 -0.84 20.48 0.02
CA LYS A 110 -1.65 21.19 -0.99
C LYS A 110 -0.87 21.43 -2.29
N SER A 111 0.41 21.80 -2.21
CA SER A 111 1.22 22.01 -3.40
C SER A 111 1.42 20.74 -4.24
N GLU A 112 1.47 19.57 -3.61
CA GLU A 112 1.63 18.29 -4.30
C GLU A 112 0.30 17.71 -4.82
N LEU A 113 -0.83 18.06 -4.19
CA LEU A 113 -2.16 17.61 -4.60
C LEU A 113 -2.80 18.49 -5.70
N GLY A 114 -2.18 19.63 -6.03
CA GLY A 114 -2.62 20.50 -7.13
C GLY A 114 -3.94 21.23 -6.88
N GLU A 115 -4.27 21.48 -5.60
CA GLU A 115 -5.42 22.31 -5.17
C GLU A 115 -5.03 23.79 -5.02
#